data_AF-A0A7H8MNP1-F1
#
_entry.id   AF-A0A7H8MNP1-F1
#
_cell.length_a   1.000
_cell.length_b   1.000
_cell.length_c   1.000
_cell.angle_alpha   90.00
_cell.angle_beta   90.00
_cell.angle_gamma   90.00
#
_symmetry.space_group_name_H-M   'P 1'
#
loop_
_entity.id
_entity.type
_entity.pdbx_description
1 polymer ?
#
loop_
_entity_poly.entity_id
_entity_poly.type
_entity_poly.pdbx_seq_one_letter_code
_entity_poly.pdbx_strand_id
1 'polypeptide(L)'
;MAATGSEKQGATAYYVSTPIYYVNDAPHLGHAYTTVAGDVLTRWHRQRGEKVWYLTGTDEHGQKIMRTAEANNVTPQAWCDKLVEEAWKPLWEHLNIANDDFIRTTEKRHTDRVQEFVQDLYDKGEIYKGGYEGPYCVGCEEYKLPGDLIDGEGEFAGQKLCPIHKKPVELLKEENYFFKLSEYGPKLLEFYAANPGFIQPESARNEIVNFVEQGLQDLSISRSTFDWGVPVPWDDKHVIYVWIDALLNYATAVGYGANQEKFDGTFPADVHLIGKDILRFHTVIWPAMLMAQGLPLPGKVVANGWLMVGGEKMSKSNLTGIKPQDLTSHFGVDAYRWYFLRAIAYGSDGSFSWEDFSARYTSELANDYGNLASRVAAMVGKYFGGALPEATAAGDAERAVQEGLAKAVATADLKIGEELDFQSGILAIFDFVKQVNGYITEQEPWKVAKDTTPEGQARLATILYTAAEALRGVAVLLNSVMPVTSQSLWESLGAEESLGALADQKVQDAGTWGILPAGATVTKGAVLFPRLEEKSA
;
A
#
# COMPACT_ATOMS: atom_id res chain seq x y z
N MET A 1 -18.54 19.81 -23.26
CA MET A 1 -17.21 20.37 -23.58
C MET A 1 -16.30 19.94 -22.45
N ALA A 2 -15.61 18.80 -22.50
CA ALA A 2 -14.54 18.44 -23.44
C ALA A 2 -13.47 19.54 -23.51
N ALA A 3 -12.57 19.51 -22.52
CA ALA A 3 -11.29 20.19 -22.43
C ALA A 3 -10.60 19.56 -21.20
N THR A 4 -9.39 19.01 -21.23
CA THR A 4 -8.35 19.01 -22.26
C THR A 4 -7.33 17.98 -21.80
N GLY A 5 -7.00 17.01 -22.67
CA GLY A 5 -5.64 16.47 -22.68
C GLY A 5 -4.72 17.63 -23.04
N SER A 6 -3.99 18.14 -22.05
CA SER A 6 -2.87 19.04 -22.25
C SER A 6 -1.63 18.16 -22.24
N GLU A 7 -0.94 18.11 -23.38
CA GLU A 7 0.40 17.53 -23.51
C GLU A 7 1.29 18.04 -22.36
N LYS A 8 1.69 17.12 -21.47
CA LYS A 8 2.47 17.43 -20.26
C LYS A 8 3.83 18.03 -20.68
N GLN A 9 3.99 19.34 -20.49
CA GLN A 9 5.32 19.93 -20.26
C GLN A 9 5.91 19.24 -19.02
N GLY A 10 6.99 18.47 -19.22
CA GLY A 10 7.77 17.82 -18.17
C GLY A 10 6.95 17.05 -17.14
N ALA A 11 6.33 15.92 -17.52
CA ALA A 11 5.37 15.20 -16.69
C ALA A 11 5.79 15.05 -15.21
N THR A 12 4.97 15.60 -14.30
CA THR A 12 5.04 15.36 -12.86
C THR A 12 4.93 13.87 -12.57
N ALA A 13 5.70 13.39 -11.59
CA ALA A 13 5.68 12.00 -11.17
C ALA A 13 4.41 11.70 -10.38
N TYR A 14 3.79 10.54 -10.64
CA TYR A 14 2.71 10.00 -9.82
C TYR A 14 3.27 9.60 -8.45
N TYR A 15 2.96 10.38 -7.43
CA TYR A 15 3.56 10.28 -6.11
C TYR A 15 2.63 9.55 -5.14
N VAL A 16 3.06 8.37 -4.70
CA VAL A 16 2.39 7.56 -3.67
C VAL A 16 3.26 7.51 -2.43
N SER A 17 2.66 7.64 -1.24
CA SER A 17 3.34 7.38 0.02
C SER A 17 2.58 6.39 0.90
N THR A 18 3.32 5.65 1.72
CA THR A 18 2.78 5.01 2.93
C THR A 18 2.88 5.98 4.12
N PRO A 19 2.39 5.63 5.32
CA PRO A 19 2.87 6.28 6.53
C PRO A 19 4.35 5.97 6.70
N ILE A 20 5.04 6.80 7.46
CA ILE A 20 6.29 6.39 8.10
C ILE A 20 5.96 5.70 9.42
N TYR A 21 6.68 4.62 9.73
CA TYR A 21 6.30 3.72 10.82
C TYR A 21 7.15 3.91 12.08
N TYR A 22 6.48 3.84 13.24
CA TYR A 22 7.12 4.08 14.53
C TYR A 22 8.14 2.99 14.90
N VAL A 23 9.40 3.37 15.15
CA VAL A 23 10.51 2.42 15.39
C VAL A 23 10.62 2.01 16.87
N ASN A 24 9.49 1.73 17.51
CA ASN A 24 9.49 1.17 18.86
C ASN A 24 9.58 -0.38 18.85
N ASP A 25 9.39 -1.02 17.69
CA ASP A 25 9.44 -2.48 17.55
C ASP A 25 9.64 -2.89 16.08
N ALA A 26 9.88 -4.19 15.85
CA ALA A 26 9.95 -4.80 14.52
C ALA A 26 8.61 -4.72 13.78
N PRO A 27 8.63 -4.60 12.42
CA PRO A 27 7.42 -4.50 11.63
C PRO A 27 6.54 -5.75 11.70
N HIS A 28 5.24 -5.55 11.51
CA HIS A 28 4.22 -6.60 11.55
C HIS A 28 3.30 -6.51 10.32
N LEU A 29 2.37 -7.45 10.22
CA LEU A 29 1.41 -7.59 9.12
C LEU A 29 0.69 -6.29 8.71
N GLY A 30 0.28 -5.45 9.67
CA GLY A 30 -0.34 -4.15 9.38
C GLY A 30 0.55 -3.18 8.58
N HIS A 31 1.84 -3.06 8.90
CA HIS A 31 2.77 -2.20 8.16
C HIS A 31 2.97 -2.73 6.74
N ALA A 32 3.16 -4.05 6.63
CA ALA A 32 3.35 -4.72 5.36
C ALA A 32 2.13 -4.64 4.45
N TYR A 33 0.91 -4.65 5.00
CA TYR A 33 -0.30 -4.52 4.20
C TYR A 33 -0.38 -3.19 3.44
N THR A 34 -0.20 -2.06 4.15
CA THR A 34 -0.21 -0.73 3.55
C THR A 34 0.97 -0.56 2.57
N THR A 35 2.15 -1.11 2.91
CA THR A 35 3.34 -1.03 2.05
C THR A 35 3.17 -1.85 0.76
N VAL A 36 2.65 -3.06 0.85
CA VAL A 36 2.36 -3.87 -0.35
C VAL A 36 1.32 -3.19 -1.24
N ALA A 37 0.27 -2.58 -0.68
CA ALA A 37 -0.72 -1.85 -1.47
C ALA A 37 -0.07 -0.69 -2.26
N GLY A 38 0.83 0.08 -1.62
CA GLY A 38 1.59 1.15 -2.28
C GLY A 38 2.51 0.62 -3.38
N ASP A 39 3.18 -0.49 -3.13
CA ASP A 39 4.05 -1.14 -4.11
C ASP A 39 3.26 -1.67 -5.32
N VAL A 40 2.11 -2.32 -5.11
CA VAL A 40 1.25 -2.78 -6.22
C VAL A 40 0.75 -1.61 -7.05
N LEU A 41 0.26 -0.55 -6.42
CA LEU A 41 -0.22 0.64 -7.13
C LEU A 41 0.91 1.27 -7.96
N THR A 42 2.08 1.48 -7.35
CA THR A 42 3.20 2.15 -8.03
C THR A 42 3.78 1.30 -9.15
N ARG A 43 3.87 -0.03 -8.98
CA ARG A 43 4.21 -0.96 -10.08
C ARG A 43 3.20 -0.89 -11.22
N TRP A 44 1.90 -0.81 -10.92
CA TRP A 44 0.85 -0.65 -11.93
C TRP A 44 1.05 0.63 -12.74
N HIS A 45 1.25 1.77 -12.08
CA HIS A 45 1.50 3.06 -12.74
C HIS A 45 2.81 3.09 -13.53
N ARG A 46 3.88 2.46 -13.03
CA ARG A 46 5.14 2.29 -13.80
C ARG A 46 4.87 1.50 -15.09
N GLN A 47 4.12 0.40 -15.02
CA GLN A 47 3.72 -0.37 -16.20
C GLN A 47 2.66 0.36 -17.07
N ARG A 48 2.01 1.42 -16.60
CA ARG A 48 1.24 2.33 -17.48
C ARG A 48 2.16 3.24 -18.31
N GLY A 49 3.47 3.21 -18.07
CA GLY A 49 4.46 4.10 -18.68
C GLY A 49 4.56 5.46 -17.99
N GLU A 50 4.08 5.58 -16.75
CA GLU A 50 4.09 6.83 -16.00
C GLU A 50 5.38 6.96 -15.19
N LYS A 51 5.83 8.21 -14.99
CA LYS A 51 6.85 8.49 -13.99
C LYS A 51 6.20 8.32 -12.61
N VAL A 52 6.87 7.62 -11.72
CA VAL A 52 6.33 7.31 -10.38
C VAL A 52 7.38 7.65 -9.33
N TRP A 53 6.92 8.10 -8.17
CA TRP A 53 7.72 8.19 -6.95
C TRP A 53 6.97 7.48 -5.82
N TYR A 54 7.60 6.47 -5.22
CA TYR A 54 7.04 5.69 -4.13
C TYR A 54 7.84 5.87 -2.85
N LEU A 55 7.22 6.48 -1.84
CA LEU A 55 7.84 6.75 -0.54
C LEU A 55 7.33 5.82 0.55
N THR A 56 8.25 5.28 1.33
CA THR A 56 7.99 4.71 2.66
C THR A 56 9.10 5.15 3.63
N GLY A 57 9.03 4.76 4.90
CA GLY A 57 10.04 5.16 5.86
C GLY A 57 9.68 4.88 7.32
N THR A 58 10.43 5.52 8.21
CA THR A 58 10.33 5.34 9.66
C THR A 58 10.22 6.66 10.41
N ASP A 59 9.31 6.66 11.38
CA ASP A 59 9.17 7.71 12.39
C ASP A 59 9.97 7.31 13.63
N GLU A 60 10.99 8.09 13.92
CA GLU A 60 12.08 7.74 14.83
C GLU A 60 12.17 8.64 16.05
N HIS A 61 11.33 9.67 16.19
CA HIS A 61 11.34 10.60 17.32
C HIS A 61 10.20 10.33 18.32
N GLY A 62 10.33 10.87 19.54
CA GLY A 62 9.29 10.87 20.56
C GLY A 62 9.55 9.97 21.78
N GLN A 63 8.78 10.24 22.84
CA GLN A 63 9.00 9.68 24.18
C GLN A 63 8.97 8.14 24.22
N LYS A 64 8.07 7.51 23.45
CA LYS A 64 7.93 6.05 23.45
C LYS A 64 9.17 5.34 22.88
N ILE A 65 9.82 5.91 21.87
CA ILE A 65 11.09 5.38 21.34
C ILE A 65 12.20 5.58 22.37
N MET A 66 12.28 6.76 22.98
CA MET A 66 13.24 7.06 24.04
C MET A 66 13.17 6.04 25.19
N ARG A 67 11.97 5.80 25.72
CA ARG A 67 11.75 4.82 26.79
C ARG A 67 12.08 3.38 26.37
N THR A 68 11.80 3.03 25.12
CA THR A 68 12.13 1.69 24.60
C THR A 68 13.64 1.49 24.51
N ALA A 69 14.35 2.51 24.03
CA ALA A 69 15.81 2.49 23.96
C ALA A 69 16.45 2.41 25.36
N GLU A 70 15.96 3.20 26.31
CA GLU A 70 16.37 3.16 27.72
C GLU A 70 16.16 1.77 28.34
N ALA A 71 14.98 1.16 28.13
CA ALA A 71 14.68 -0.19 28.61
C ALA A 71 15.60 -1.27 28.02
N ASN A 72 16.20 -1.00 26.86
CA ASN A 72 17.18 -1.86 26.20
C ASN A 72 18.64 -1.42 26.42
N ASN A 73 18.87 -0.46 27.31
CA ASN A 73 20.19 0.08 27.66
C ASN A 73 21.00 0.62 26.46
N VAL A 74 20.33 1.28 25.51
CA VAL A 74 20.95 1.92 24.35
C VAL A 74 20.42 3.34 24.17
N THR A 75 21.15 4.18 23.43
CA THR A 75 20.66 5.51 23.04
C THR A 75 19.50 5.38 22.03
N PRO A 76 18.55 6.33 21.98
CA PRO A 76 17.46 6.30 21.01
C PRO A 76 17.92 6.20 19.54
N GLN A 77 18.94 6.96 19.14
CA GLN A 77 19.52 6.87 17.79
C GLN A 77 20.00 5.44 17.47
N ALA A 78 20.82 4.86 18.35
CA ALA A 78 21.33 3.50 18.17
C ALA A 78 20.22 2.44 18.13
N TRP A 79 19.11 2.65 18.88
CA TRP A 79 17.94 1.78 18.81
C TRP A 79 17.25 1.86 17.45
N CYS A 80 17.01 3.07 16.95
CA CYS A 80 16.42 3.30 15.64
C CYS A 80 17.29 2.73 14.51
N ASP A 81 18.58 3.05 14.50
CA ASP A 81 19.55 2.54 13.52
C ASP A 81 19.55 1.00 13.49
N LYS A 82 19.59 0.37 14.66
CA LYS A 82 19.56 -1.08 14.79
C LYS A 82 18.29 -1.67 14.17
N LEU A 83 17.11 -1.19 14.57
CA LEU A 83 15.85 -1.75 14.08
C LEU A 83 15.66 -1.52 12.57
N VAL A 84 16.07 -0.36 12.06
CA VAL A 84 15.96 -0.06 10.62
C VAL A 84 16.77 -1.06 9.80
N GLU A 85 18.02 -1.32 10.19
CA GLU A 85 18.92 -2.21 9.46
C GLU A 85 18.61 -3.70 9.71
N GLU A 86 18.20 -4.10 10.91
CA GLU A 86 18.00 -5.51 11.26
C GLU A 86 16.56 -6.01 11.00
N ALA A 87 15.57 -5.11 10.92
CA ALA A 87 14.15 -5.52 10.88
C ALA A 87 13.32 -4.84 9.78
N TRP A 88 13.44 -3.52 9.59
CA TRP A 88 12.59 -2.79 8.63
C TRP A 88 13.02 -2.97 7.18
N LYS A 89 14.25 -2.57 6.83
CA LYS A 89 14.76 -2.72 5.45
C LYS A 89 14.78 -4.18 4.99
N PRO A 90 15.23 -5.16 5.80
CA PRO A 90 15.19 -6.57 5.39
C PRO A 90 13.79 -7.10 5.12
N LEU A 91 12.76 -6.62 5.86
CA LEU A 91 11.38 -7.02 5.56
C LEU A 91 10.92 -6.47 4.20
N TRP A 92 11.26 -5.22 3.88
CA TRP A 92 10.89 -4.61 2.60
C TRP A 92 11.58 -5.28 1.42
N GLU A 93 12.86 -5.64 1.56
CA GLU A 93 13.57 -6.46 0.59
C GLU A 93 12.90 -7.85 0.44
N HIS A 94 12.61 -8.53 1.55
CA HIS A 94 11.97 -9.83 1.56
C HIS A 94 10.58 -9.83 0.89
N LEU A 95 9.79 -8.77 1.09
CA LEU A 95 8.47 -8.61 0.47
C LEU A 95 8.51 -8.06 -0.96
N ASN A 96 9.72 -7.86 -1.51
CA ASN A 96 9.97 -7.32 -2.84
C ASN A 96 9.31 -5.94 -3.04
N ILE A 97 9.46 -5.06 -2.06
CA ILE A 97 8.96 -3.67 -2.13
C ILE A 97 9.94 -2.85 -2.97
N ALA A 98 9.45 -2.19 -4.00
CA ALA A 98 10.21 -1.33 -4.90
C ALA A 98 9.87 0.16 -4.66
N ASN A 99 10.17 0.64 -3.45
CA ASN A 99 10.12 2.06 -3.10
C ASN A 99 11.33 2.82 -3.67
N ASP A 100 11.12 4.08 -4.04
CA ASP A 100 12.16 4.95 -4.62
C ASP A 100 12.99 5.65 -3.54
N ASP A 101 12.44 5.81 -2.34
CA ASP A 101 13.12 6.36 -1.17
C ASP A 101 12.60 5.72 0.13
N PHE A 102 13.47 5.64 1.12
CA PHE A 102 13.19 5.21 2.49
C PHE A 102 13.62 6.33 3.42
N ILE A 103 12.67 7.18 3.83
CA ILE A 103 12.96 8.34 4.67
C ILE A 103 13.00 7.96 6.15
N ARG A 104 13.94 8.54 6.90
CA ARG A 104 14.04 8.38 8.36
C ARG A 104 13.97 9.76 9.01
N THR A 105 13.13 9.94 10.03
CA THR A 105 12.96 11.29 10.61
C THR A 105 14.20 11.81 11.35
N THR A 106 15.13 10.94 11.73
CA THR A 106 16.43 11.33 12.32
C THR A 106 17.43 11.88 11.30
N GLU A 107 17.17 11.77 10.00
CA GLU A 107 18.10 12.26 8.99
C GLU A 107 18.17 13.78 8.96
N LYS A 108 19.38 14.33 8.87
CA LYS A 108 19.60 15.79 8.78
C LYS A 108 18.82 16.44 7.63
N ARG A 109 18.70 15.73 6.50
CA ARG A 109 17.92 16.20 5.34
C ARG A 109 16.44 16.46 5.67
N HIS A 110 15.93 15.85 6.73
CA HIS A 110 14.57 16.02 7.22
C HIS A 110 14.51 17.00 8.39
N THR A 111 15.33 16.82 9.42
CA THR A 111 15.29 17.69 10.61
C THR A 111 15.50 19.16 10.27
N ASP A 112 16.40 19.47 9.34
CA ASP A 112 16.62 20.84 8.86
C ASP A 112 15.34 21.44 8.25
N ARG A 113 14.63 20.65 7.44
CA ARG A 113 13.41 21.07 6.76
C ARG A 113 12.26 21.25 7.74
N VAL A 114 12.19 20.42 8.77
CA VAL A 114 11.21 20.55 9.86
C VAL A 114 11.43 21.85 10.62
N GLN A 115 12.67 22.19 10.95
CA GLN A 115 13.00 23.44 11.62
C GLN A 115 12.64 24.66 10.76
N GLU A 116 13.00 24.64 9.47
CA GLU A 116 12.65 25.72 8.51
C GLU A 116 11.13 25.88 8.37
N PHE A 117 10.40 24.77 8.16
CA PHE A 117 8.95 24.80 8.00
C PHE A 117 8.24 25.37 9.23
N VAL A 118 8.69 25.00 10.43
CA VAL A 118 8.10 25.47 11.69
C VAL A 118 8.49 26.92 11.99
N GLN A 119 9.71 27.35 11.64
CA GLN A 119 10.13 28.75 11.72
C GLN A 119 9.27 29.64 10.83
N ASP A 120 9.05 29.25 9.59
CA ASP A 120 8.23 30.01 8.65
C ASP A 120 6.78 30.19 9.15
N LEU A 121 6.19 29.14 9.73
CA LEU A 121 4.86 29.22 10.36
C LEU A 121 4.85 30.18 11.56
N TYR A 122 5.90 30.17 12.37
CA TYR A 122 6.04 31.08 13.50
C TYR A 122 6.17 32.53 13.06
N ASP A 123 7.00 32.80 12.05
CA ASP A 123 7.21 34.14 11.49
C ASP A 123 5.95 34.70 10.82
N LYS A 124 5.08 33.83 10.28
CA LYS A 124 3.75 34.17 9.76
C LYS A 124 2.70 34.41 10.86
N GLY A 125 3.03 34.15 12.13
CA GLY A 125 2.11 34.27 13.25
C GLY A 125 1.05 33.16 13.32
N GLU A 126 1.29 32.02 12.67
CA GLU A 126 0.45 30.80 12.73
C GLU A 126 0.68 30.02 14.01
N ILE A 127 1.82 30.26 14.68
CA ILE A 127 2.23 29.61 15.93
C ILE A 127 2.32 30.65 17.04
N TYR A 128 1.78 30.33 18.21
CA TYR A 128 1.89 31.17 19.41
C TYR A 128 2.26 30.34 20.64
N LYS A 129 2.82 31.00 21.67
CA LYS A 129 3.09 30.36 22.96
C LYS A 129 1.85 30.45 23.85
N GLY A 130 1.45 29.33 24.44
CA GLY A 130 0.27 29.24 25.30
C GLY A 130 0.49 28.29 26.48
N GLY A 131 -0.22 28.53 27.57
CA GLY A 131 -0.32 27.56 28.66
C GLY A 131 -1.48 26.62 28.40
N TYR A 132 -1.24 25.31 28.46
CA TYR A 132 -2.30 24.30 28.42
C TYR A 132 -2.34 23.57 29.75
N GLU A 133 -3.54 23.48 30.31
CA GLU A 133 -3.83 22.76 31.54
C GLU A 133 -4.93 21.76 31.23
N GLY A 134 -4.62 20.47 31.37
CA GLY A 134 -5.54 19.42 30.96
C GLY A 134 -5.31 18.09 31.66
N PRO A 135 -6.34 17.23 31.69
CA PRO A 135 -6.24 15.90 32.27
C PRO A 135 -5.40 14.98 31.37
N TYR A 136 -4.26 14.54 31.86
CA TYR A 136 -3.31 13.68 31.18
C TYR A 136 -3.39 12.25 31.69
N CYS A 137 -3.50 11.29 30.79
CA CYS A 137 -3.37 9.88 31.16
C CYS A 137 -1.93 9.44 30.93
N VAL A 138 -1.20 9.20 32.02
CA VAL A 138 0.18 8.71 31.98
C VAL A 138 0.30 7.41 31.16
N GLY A 139 -0.68 6.49 31.26
CA GLY A 139 -0.66 5.24 30.49
C GLY A 139 -0.92 5.42 28.99
N CYS A 140 -1.70 6.44 28.59
CA CYS A 140 -1.93 6.75 27.18
C CYS A 140 -0.83 7.66 26.60
N GLU A 141 -0.06 8.33 27.46
CA GLU A 141 0.81 9.44 27.09
C GLU A 141 0.08 10.54 26.29
N GLU A 142 -1.14 10.85 26.72
CA GLU A 142 -2.05 11.71 25.97
C GLU A 142 -2.91 12.56 26.91
N TYR A 143 -3.09 13.82 26.53
CA TYR A 143 -4.14 14.65 27.10
C TYR A 143 -5.50 14.14 26.67
N LYS A 144 -6.35 13.84 27.65
CA LYS A 144 -7.73 13.47 27.43
C LYS A 144 -8.58 14.72 27.34
N LEU A 145 -9.59 14.68 26.47
CA LEU A 145 -10.63 15.68 26.52
C LEU A 145 -11.41 15.50 27.83
N PRO A 146 -11.73 16.57 28.57
CA PRO A 146 -12.50 16.45 29.81
C PRO A 146 -13.82 15.68 29.66
N GLY A 147 -14.43 15.72 28.47
CA GLY A 147 -15.66 14.98 28.15
C GLY A 147 -15.48 13.48 27.95
N ASP A 148 -14.27 13.00 27.70
CA ASP A 148 -13.96 11.58 27.47
C ASP A 148 -13.66 10.81 28.77
N LEU A 149 -13.55 11.51 29.88
CA LEU A 149 -13.17 10.94 31.18
C LEU A 149 -14.38 10.29 31.86
N ILE A 150 -14.15 9.12 32.43
CA ILE A 150 -15.18 8.41 33.23
C ILE A 150 -15.01 8.74 34.72
N ASP A 151 -16.10 8.65 35.47
CA ASP A 151 -16.04 8.78 36.92
C ASP A 151 -15.44 7.52 37.56
N GLY A 152 -14.56 7.71 38.55
CA GLY A 152 -13.98 6.62 39.31
C GLY A 152 -14.94 6.06 40.36
N GLU A 153 -14.86 4.76 40.57
CA GLU A 153 -15.63 4.01 41.57
C GLU A 153 -14.67 3.36 42.59
N GLY A 154 -15.19 2.97 43.76
CA GLY A 154 -14.41 2.27 44.79
C GLY A 154 -13.25 3.10 45.33
N GLU A 155 -12.02 2.58 45.21
CA GLU A 155 -10.80 3.26 45.68
C GLU A 155 -10.50 4.58 44.95
N PHE A 156 -11.10 4.79 43.77
CA PHE A 156 -10.95 6.02 42.99
C PHE A 156 -12.20 6.90 43.00
N ALA A 157 -13.13 6.68 43.93
CA ALA A 157 -14.34 7.48 44.06
C ALA A 157 -14.03 8.99 44.16
N GLY A 158 -14.68 9.78 43.30
CA GLY A 158 -14.48 11.24 43.22
C GLY A 158 -13.33 11.70 42.32
N GLN A 159 -12.62 10.77 41.65
CA GLN A 159 -11.59 11.10 40.66
C GLN A 159 -12.09 10.83 39.24
N LYS A 160 -11.53 11.55 38.25
CA LYS A 160 -11.75 11.26 36.83
C LYS A 160 -10.72 10.25 36.34
N LEU A 161 -11.15 9.24 35.61
CA LEU A 161 -10.30 8.17 35.10
C LEU A 161 -10.19 8.21 33.58
N CYS A 162 -9.05 7.75 33.08
CA CYS A 162 -8.90 7.44 31.66
C CYS A 162 -9.84 6.29 31.28
N PRO A 163 -10.64 6.40 30.20
CA PRO A 163 -11.55 5.33 29.78
C PRO A 163 -10.82 4.04 29.37
N ILE A 164 -9.57 4.15 28.93
CA ILE A 164 -8.74 3.03 28.47
C ILE A 164 -8.08 2.33 29.66
N HIS A 165 -7.30 3.08 30.45
CA HIS A 165 -6.49 2.50 31.53
C HIS A 165 -7.23 2.35 32.85
N LYS A 166 -8.42 2.96 32.99
CA LYS A 166 -9.22 2.98 34.22
C LYS A 166 -8.43 3.42 35.46
N LYS A 167 -7.49 4.34 35.26
CA LYS A 167 -6.67 4.96 36.30
C LYS A 167 -6.91 6.47 36.32
N PRO A 168 -6.72 7.13 37.48
CA PRO A 168 -6.82 8.58 37.58
C PRO A 168 -5.96 9.30 36.55
N VAL A 169 -6.51 10.37 35.99
CA VAL A 169 -5.75 11.31 35.15
C VAL A 169 -5.10 12.39 36.01
N GLU A 170 -3.94 12.87 35.58
CA GLU A 170 -3.21 13.95 36.24
C GLU A 170 -3.53 15.28 35.57
N LEU A 171 -3.79 16.34 36.33
CA LEU A 171 -3.90 17.69 35.76
C LEU A 171 -2.49 18.22 35.55
N LEU A 172 -2.02 18.21 34.31
CA LEU A 172 -0.72 18.75 33.93
C LEU A 172 -0.90 20.12 33.30
N LYS A 173 -0.10 21.07 33.78
CA LYS A 173 0.03 22.41 33.21
C LYS A 173 1.39 22.56 32.56
N GLU A 174 1.39 22.71 31.25
CA GLU A 174 2.59 22.90 30.46
C GLU A 174 2.45 24.15 29.60
N GLU A 175 3.51 24.95 29.55
CA GLU A 175 3.64 25.98 28.53
C GLU A 175 4.11 25.29 27.26
N ASN A 176 3.39 25.46 26.16
CA ASN A 176 3.69 24.82 24.87
C ASN A 176 3.45 25.82 23.74
N TYR A 177 3.95 25.49 22.56
CA TYR A 177 3.64 26.20 21.32
C TYR A 177 2.41 25.58 20.65
N PHE A 178 1.53 26.42 20.14
CA PHE A 178 0.26 26.05 19.55
C PHE A 178 0.17 26.54 18.12
N PHE A 179 -0.24 25.67 17.20
CA PHE A 179 -0.68 26.01 15.86
C PHE A 179 -2.17 26.35 15.86
N LYS A 180 -2.56 27.43 15.18
CA LYS A 180 -3.93 27.96 15.08
C LYS A 180 -4.88 27.10 14.25
N LEU A 181 -4.93 25.79 14.52
CA LEU A 181 -5.74 24.82 13.78
C LEU A 181 -7.24 25.18 13.77
N SER A 182 -7.73 25.84 14.83
CA SER A 182 -9.13 26.27 14.91
C SER A 182 -9.54 27.20 13.75
N GLU A 183 -8.62 28.00 13.21
CA GLU A 183 -8.87 28.93 12.10
C GLU A 183 -9.04 28.22 10.74
N TYR A 184 -8.66 26.94 10.64
CA TYR A 184 -8.66 26.19 9.38
C TYR A 184 -9.91 25.32 9.17
N GLY A 185 -10.76 25.14 10.20
CA GLY A 185 -11.98 24.33 10.10
C GLY A 185 -12.86 24.68 8.89
N PRO A 186 -13.24 25.96 8.69
CA PRO A 186 -14.04 26.37 7.52
C PRO A 186 -13.35 26.10 6.17
N LYS A 187 -12.04 26.36 6.06
CA LYS A 187 -11.27 26.14 4.83
C LYS A 187 -11.19 24.66 4.46
N LEU A 188 -11.04 23.80 5.48
CA LEU A 188 -11.05 22.34 5.31
C LEU A 188 -12.41 21.84 4.82
N LEU A 189 -13.52 22.31 5.41
CA LEU A 189 -14.86 21.92 4.99
C LEU A 189 -15.16 22.33 3.54
N GLU A 190 -14.77 23.55 3.15
CA GLU A 190 -14.85 24.01 1.76
C GLU A 190 -14.05 23.09 0.82
N PHE A 191 -12.82 22.75 1.21
CA PHE A 191 -11.96 21.86 0.44
C PHE A 191 -12.58 20.46 0.28
N TYR A 192 -13.13 19.86 1.34
CA TYR A 192 -13.76 18.53 1.27
C TYR A 192 -15.04 18.52 0.42
N ALA A 193 -15.77 19.63 0.38
CA ALA A 193 -16.95 19.79 -0.46
C ALA A 193 -16.57 19.89 -1.95
N ALA A 194 -15.51 20.64 -2.26
CA ALA A 194 -14.99 20.78 -3.62
C ALA A 194 -14.29 19.52 -4.13
N ASN A 195 -13.73 18.71 -3.22
CA ASN A 195 -12.94 17.51 -3.55
C ASN A 195 -13.51 16.26 -2.85
N PRO A 196 -14.67 15.75 -3.29
CA PRO A 196 -15.35 14.63 -2.61
C PRO A 196 -14.51 13.35 -2.59
N GLY A 197 -13.57 13.18 -3.52
CA GLY A 197 -12.65 12.03 -3.58
C GLY A 197 -11.39 12.16 -2.73
N PHE A 198 -11.17 13.29 -2.02
CA PHE A 198 -9.97 13.54 -1.22
C PHE A 198 -9.81 12.52 -0.07
N ILE A 199 -10.89 12.13 0.60
CA ILE A 199 -10.85 11.17 1.71
C ILE A 199 -11.57 9.90 1.29
N GLN A 200 -10.89 8.76 1.38
CA GLN A 200 -11.46 7.46 1.06
C GLN A 200 -11.21 6.46 2.19
N PRO A 201 -12.14 5.52 2.45
CA PRO A 201 -13.46 5.38 1.82
C PRO A 201 -14.45 6.46 2.27
N GLU A 202 -15.66 6.47 1.69
CA GLU A 202 -16.71 7.46 2.00
C GLU A 202 -17.09 7.47 3.50
N SER A 203 -17.06 6.32 4.16
CA SER A 203 -17.30 6.24 5.62
C SER A 203 -16.28 7.05 6.42
N ALA A 204 -14.99 6.97 6.05
CA ALA A 204 -13.91 7.74 6.65
C ALA A 204 -14.06 9.24 6.37
N ARG A 205 -14.48 9.61 5.15
CA ARG A 205 -14.82 11.00 4.80
C ARG A 205 -15.89 11.55 5.72
N ASN A 206 -16.99 10.82 5.89
CA ASN A 206 -18.13 11.27 6.68
C ASN A 206 -17.75 11.46 8.17
N GLU A 207 -16.90 10.58 8.72
CA GLU A 207 -16.38 10.75 10.08
C GLU A 207 -15.58 12.06 10.21
N ILE A 208 -14.67 12.33 9.26
CA ILE A 208 -13.82 13.53 9.30
C ILE A 208 -14.62 14.81 9.10
N VAL A 209 -15.57 14.82 8.16
CA VAL A 209 -16.44 15.99 7.94
C VAL A 209 -17.22 16.30 9.21
N ASN A 210 -17.89 15.30 9.80
CA ASN A 210 -18.64 15.48 11.04
C ASN A 210 -17.75 15.93 12.22
N PHE A 211 -16.51 15.46 12.29
CA PHE A 211 -15.55 15.89 13.31
C PHE A 211 -15.17 17.37 13.14
N VAL A 212 -14.87 17.81 11.91
CA VAL A 212 -14.48 19.21 11.65
C VAL A 212 -15.67 20.16 11.84
N GLU A 213 -16.90 19.73 11.51
CA GLU A 213 -18.13 20.51 11.74
C GLU A 213 -18.40 20.80 13.22
N GLN A 214 -17.91 19.97 14.15
CA GLN A 214 -18.03 20.22 15.58
C GLN A 214 -17.12 21.37 16.08
N GLY A 215 -16.20 21.84 15.24
CA GLY A 215 -15.22 22.86 15.57
C GLY A 215 -13.87 22.27 16.00
N LEU A 216 -12.79 22.88 15.52
CA LEU A 216 -11.42 22.48 15.83
C LEU A 216 -10.84 23.32 16.96
N GLN A 217 -9.99 22.69 17.77
CA GLN A 217 -9.17 23.37 18.79
C GLN A 217 -7.75 23.57 18.26
N ASP A 218 -7.05 24.57 18.79
CA ASP A 218 -5.64 24.79 18.45
C ASP A 218 -4.77 23.61 18.91
N LEU A 219 -3.78 23.28 18.09
CA LEU A 219 -2.97 22.08 18.24
C LEU A 219 -1.66 22.41 18.95
N SER A 220 -1.36 21.71 20.04
CA SER A 220 -0.03 21.78 20.65
C SER A 220 1.02 21.11 19.77
N ILE A 221 2.01 21.87 19.31
CA ILE A 221 3.06 21.45 18.37
C ILE A 221 4.45 21.33 18.99
N SER A 222 4.58 21.46 20.31
CA SER A 222 5.84 21.26 21.03
C SER A 222 5.67 20.40 22.28
N ARG A 223 6.78 19.86 22.79
CA ARG A 223 6.88 19.21 24.10
C ARG A 223 8.14 19.69 24.82
N SER A 224 8.11 19.77 26.15
CA SER A 224 9.28 20.15 26.98
C SER A 224 9.70 19.06 27.97
N THR A 225 8.99 17.94 28.00
CA THR A 225 9.18 16.86 28.99
C THR A 225 10.19 15.79 28.58
N PHE A 226 10.69 15.84 27.33
CA PHE A 226 11.72 14.97 26.79
C PHE A 226 12.48 15.68 25.67
N ASP A 227 13.67 15.18 25.33
CA ASP A 227 14.62 15.79 24.38
C ASP A 227 14.82 14.96 23.10
N TRP A 228 14.25 13.76 23.00
CA TRP A 228 14.28 12.95 21.78
C TRP A 228 13.28 13.43 20.72
N GLY A 229 13.64 14.50 20.00
CA GLY A 229 12.88 15.07 18.89
C GLY A 229 13.61 16.24 18.23
N VAL A 230 13.02 16.82 17.18
CA VAL A 230 13.60 17.99 16.48
C VAL A 230 13.46 19.24 17.37
N PRO A 231 14.54 19.96 17.73
CA PRO A 231 14.44 21.15 18.59
C PRO A 231 13.63 22.27 17.94
N VAL A 232 12.83 22.99 18.75
CA VAL A 232 12.16 24.22 18.32
C VAL A 232 13.22 25.30 18.04
N PRO A 233 13.25 25.93 16.85
CA PRO A 233 14.37 26.79 16.44
C PRO A 233 14.65 27.98 17.37
N TRP A 234 13.64 28.49 18.07
CA TRP A 234 13.73 29.67 18.93
C TRP A 234 13.61 29.38 20.43
N ASP A 235 13.39 28.13 20.84
CA ASP A 235 13.28 27.73 22.27
C ASP A 235 13.86 26.32 22.46
N ASP A 236 15.11 26.26 22.94
CA ASP A 236 15.89 25.03 23.09
C ASP A 236 15.38 24.08 24.20
N LYS A 237 14.42 24.54 25.01
CA LYS A 237 13.74 23.71 26.03
C LYS A 237 12.61 22.88 25.43
N HIS A 238 12.29 23.10 24.17
CA HIS A 238 11.18 22.45 23.48
C HIS A 238 11.67 21.64 22.28
N VAL A 239 11.07 20.47 22.10
CA VAL A 239 11.12 19.71 20.85
C VAL A 239 9.78 19.82 20.13
N ILE A 240 9.83 19.80 18.80
CA ILE A 240 8.68 19.77 17.90
C ILE A 240 7.93 18.46 18.12
N TYR A 241 6.61 18.55 18.22
CA TYR A 241 5.74 17.41 18.40
C TYR A 241 5.83 16.47 17.20
N VAL A 242 5.93 15.16 17.49
CA VAL A 242 6.25 14.12 16.50
C VAL A 242 5.36 14.14 15.25
N TRP A 243 4.07 14.48 15.34
CA TRP A 243 3.23 14.52 14.12
C TRP A 243 3.59 15.67 13.17
N ILE A 244 4.12 16.78 13.67
CA ILE A 244 4.53 17.93 12.85
C ILE A 244 5.79 17.59 12.07
N ASP A 245 6.75 16.97 12.76
CA ASP A 245 7.96 16.36 12.20
C ASP A 245 7.60 15.28 11.17
N ALA A 246 6.90 14.24 11.63
CA ALA A 246 6.51 13.09 10.82
C ALA A 246 5.74 13.48 9.56
N LEU A 247 4.72 14.34 9.61
CA LEU A 247 3.94 14.70 8.42
C LEU A 247 4.77 15.41 7.34
N LEU A 248 5.83 16.14 7.73
CA LEU A 248 6.69 16.83 6.76
C LEU A 248 7.58 15.88 5.95
N ASN A 249 7.68 14.59 6.34
CA ASN A 249 8.45 13.60 5.58
C ASN A 249 8.02 13.57 4.11
N TYR A 250 6.71 13.71 3.87
CA TYR A 250 6.11 13.63 2.53
C TYR A 250 6.61 14.74 1.59
N ALA A 251 6.85 15.93 2.12
CA ALA A 251 7.39 17.06 1.37
C ALA A 251 8.93 16.99 1.30
N THR A 252 9.55 16.59 2.41
CA THR A 252 11.02 16.46 2.53
C THR A 252 11.59 15.50 1.49
N ALA A 253 11.03 14.30 1.39
CA ALA A 253 11.54 13.24 0.52
C ALA A 253 11.60 13.66 -0.96
N VAL A 254 10.72 14.58 -1.35
CA VAL A 254 10.61 15.07 -2.72
C VAL A 254 11.24 16.45 -2.94
N GLY A 255 12.00 16.96 -1.97
CA GLY A 255 12.90 18.09 -2.19
C GLY A 255 12.45 19.43 -1.61
N TYR A 256 11.42 19.47 -0.76
CA TYR A 256 11.02 20.69 -0.07
C TYR A 256 12.24 21.37 0.59
N GLY A 257 12.47 22.67 0.32
CA GLY A 257 13.58 23.46 0.85
C GLY A 257 14.99 23.06 0.39
N ALA A 258 15.16 21.95 -0.35
CA ALA A 258 16.47 21.40 -0.71
C ALA A 258 16.68 21.27 -2.23
N ASN A 259 15.63 20.95 -2.98
CA ASN A 259 15.65 20.77 -4.42
C ASN A 259 14.29 21.13 -5.01
N GLN A 260 14.18 22.38 -5.49
CA GLN A 260 12.93 22.92 -6.03
C GLN A 260 12.46 22.17 -7.29
N GLU A 261 13.38 21.76 -8.18
CA GLU A 261 13.02 21.03 -9.40
C GLU A 261 12.37 19.67 -9.09
N LYS A 262 12.94 18.93 -8.13
CA LYS A 262 12.34 17.67 -7.67
C LYS A 262 10.98 17.92 -7.02
N PHE A 263 10.87 18.98 -6.21
CA PHE A 263 9.66 19.32 -5.50
C PHE A 263 8.52 19.66 -6.45
N ASP A 264 8.76 20.58 -7.40
CA ASP A 264 7.79 20.98 -8.42
C ASP A 264 7.42 19.82 -9.35
N GLY A 265 8.37 18.89 -9.59
CA GLY A 265 8.16 17.71 -10.40
C GLY A 265 7.41 16.56 -9.71
N THR A 266 7.16 16.62 -8.39
CA THR A 266 6.65 15.45 -7.63
C THR A 266 5.61 15.79 -6.56
N PHE A 267 5.67 16.95 -5.93
CA PHE A 267 4.75 17.35 -4.87
C PHE A 267 3.53 18.10 -5.47
N PRO A 268 2.30 17.90 -4.96
CA PRO A 268 1.93 17.08 -3.80
C PRO A 268 1.75 15.60 -4.15
N ALA A 269 1.61 14.74 -3.12
CA ALA A 269 1.30 13.34 -3.33
C ALA A 269 -0.05 13.17 -4.02
N ASP A 270 -0.12 12.33 -5.05
CA ASP A 270 -1.37 11.88 -5.65
C ASP A 270 -2.16 11.01 -4.66
N VAL A 271 -1.45 10.15 -3.91
CA VAL A 271 -2.05 9.23 -2.93
C VAL A 271 -1.21 9.12 -1.66
N HIS A 272 -1.83 9.42 -0.52
CA HIS A 272 -1.37 8.95 0.79
C HIS A 272 -2.16 7.70 1.20
N LEU A 273 -1.49 6.55 1.27
CA LEU A 273 -2.03 5.32 1.85
C LEU A 273 -1.76 5.32 3.35
N ILE A 274 -2.79 5.16 4.18
CA ILE A 274 -2.63 5.23 5.64
C ILE A 274 -3.55 4.24 6.36
N GLY A 275 -3.25 3.91 7.63
CA GLY A 275 -4.21 3.24 8.50
C GLY A 275 -5.30 4.20 8.98
N LYS A 276 -6.52 3.70 9.21
CA LYS A 276 -7.64 4.52 9.72
C LYS A 276 -7.36 5.21 11.06
N ASP A 277 -6.44 4.67 11.86
CA ASP A 277 -6.04 5.21 13.17
C ASP A 277 -5.29 6.55 13.07
N ILE A 278 -4.67 6.84 11.92
CA ILE A 278 -3.92 8.09 11.72
C ILE A 278 -4.62 9.05 10.74
N LEU A 279 -5.88 8.78 10.43
CA LEU A 279 -6.67 9.52 9.44
C LEU A 279 -6.74 11.02 9.74
N ARG A 280 -7.05 11.40 10.98
CA ARG A 280 -7.20 12.81 11.38
C ARG A 280 -5.92 13.62 11.17
N PHE A 281 -4.76 13.01 11.38
CA PHE A 281 -3.47 13.69 11.14
C PHE A 281 -3.31 14.05 9.66
N HIS A 282 -3.73 13.16 8.76
CA HIS A 282 -3.52 13.31 7.31
C HIS A 282 -4.62 14.10 6.60
N THR A 283 -5.82 14.16 7.18
CA THR A 283 -6.95 14.86 6.57
C THR A 283 -7.26 16.20 7.22
N VAL A 284 -6.86 16.43 8.47
CA VAL A 284 -7.12 17.69 9.19
C VAL A 284 -5.83 18.46 9.43
N ILE A 285 -4.87 17.88 10.15
CA ILE A 285 -3.66 18.58 10.59
C ILE A 285 -2.75 18.88 9.40
N TRP A 286 -2.43 17.86 8.60
CA TRP A 286 -1.53 18.01 7.47
C TRP A 286 -2.04 19.04 6.44
N PRO A 287 -3.30 18.97 5.96
CA PRO A 287 -3.79 19.96 5.00
C PRO A 287 -3.87 21.36 5.59
N ALA A 288 -4.21 21.51 6.88
CA ALA A 288 -4.19 22.81 7.54
C ALA A 288 -2.78 23.43 7.59
N MET A 289 -1.75 22.64 7.91
CA MET A 289 -0.36 23.09 7.89
C MET A 289 0.12 23.46 6.48
N LEU A 290 -0.27 22.68 5.46
CA LEU A 290 0.01 23.00 4.07
C LEU A 290 -0.69 24.29 3.62
N MET A 291 -1.96 24.48 3.98
CA MET A 291 -2.70 25.72 3.72
C MET A 291 -2.03 26.93 4.39
N ALA A 292 -1.58 26.79 5.64
CA ALA A 292 -0.86 27.83 6.38
C ALA A 292 0.47 28.21 5.70
N GLN A 293 1.15 27.21 5.10
CA GLN A 293 2.35 27.46 4.33
C GLN A 293 2.12 27.95 2.90
N GLY A 294 0.90 27.84 2.38
CA GLY A 294 0.58 28.14 0.97
C GLY A 294 1.07 27.05 0.01
N LEU A 295 1.18 25.81 0.47
CA LEU A 295 1.59 24.65 -0.32
C LEU A 295 0.37 23.90 -0.89
N PRO A 296 0.53 23.19 -2.03
CA PRO A 296 -0.55 22.41 -2.62
C PRO A 296 -0.93 21.21 -1.74
N LEU A 297 -2.20 20.81 -1.79
CA LEU A 297 -2.74 19.70 -0.99
C LEU A 297 -2.68 18.37 -1.75
N PRO A 298 -2.57 17.23 -1.04
CA PRO A 298 -2.53 15.92 -1.68
C PRO A 298 -3.84 15.60 -2.42
N GLY A 299 -3.73 14.75 -3.44
CA GLY A 299 -4.86 14.33 -4.28
C GLY A 299 -5.88 13.48 -3.53
N LYS A 300 -5.41 12.39 -2.91
CA LYS A 300 -6.23 11.46 -2.12
C LYS A 300 -5.51 11.02 -0.84
N VAL A 301 -6.28 10.83 0.22
CA VAL A 301 -5.90 10.13 1.46
C VAL A 301 -6.80 8.91 1.58
N VAL A 302 -6.21 7.72 1.43
CA VAL A 302 -6.92 6.44 1.40
C VAL A 302 -6.58 5.67 2.66
N ALA A 303 -7.55 5.58 3.56
CA ALA A 303 -7.42 4.87 4.81
C ALA A 303 -7.78 3.39 4.65
N ASN A 304 -6.82 2.50 4.92
CA ASN A 304 -7.08 1.07 5.04
C ASN A 304 -7.66 0.72 6.42
N GLY A 305 -8.51 -0.30 6.45
CA GLY A 305 -9.03 -0.85 7.70
C GLY A 305 -8.01 -1.69 8.46
N TRP A 306 -8.42 -2.17 9.63
CA TRP A 306 -7.61 -3.05 10.46
C TRP A 306 -7.68 -4.49 9.98
N LEU A 307 -6.54 -5.17 10.08
CA LEU A 307 -6.47 -6.60 9.94
C LEU A 307 -6.79 -7.26 11.30
N MET A 308 -7.79 -8.13 11.27
CA MET A 308 -8.36 -8.82 12.43
C MET A 308 -7.98 -10.30 12.40
N VAL A 309 -7.65 -10.88 13.55
CA VAL A 309 -7.38 -12.33 13.69
C VAL A 309 -8.24 -12.87 14.82
N GLY A 310 -9.04 -13.90 14.55
CA GLY A 310 -9.98 -14.44 15.53
C GLY A 310 -11.06 -13.44 15.98
N GLY A 311 -11.36 -12.42 15.18
CA GLY A 311 -12.33 -11.36 15.50
C GLY A 311 -11.76 -10.21 16.33
N GLU A 312 -10.48 -10.26 16.73
CA GLU A 312 -9.82 -9.17 17.46
C GLU A 312 -8.79 -8.44 16.60
N LYS A 313 -8.54 -7.16 16.93
CA LYS A 313 -7.49 -6.37 16.30
C LYS A 313 -6.15 -7.03 16.62
N MET A 314 -5.33 -7.24 15.60
CA MET A 314 -3.96 -7.72 15.84
C MET A 314 -3.20 -6.76 16.74
N SER A 315 -2.65 -7.29 17.82
CA SER A 315 -1.69 -6.58 18.67
C SER A 315 -0.68 -7.57 19.25
N LYS A 316 0.57 -7.10 19.43
CA LYS A 316 1.57 -7.90 20.13
C LYS A 316 1.20 -8.15 21.59
N SER A 317 0.52 -7.20 22.24
CA SER A 317 0.04 -7.35 23.63
C SER A 317 -0.96 -8.50 23.79
N ASN A 318 -1.73 -8.81 22.74
CA ASN A 318 -2.70 -9.91 22.76
C ASN A 318 -2.14 -11.21 22.13
N LEU A 319 -0.83 -11.31 21.86
CA LEU A 319 -0.18 -12.46 21.22
C LEU A 319 -0.75 -12.84 19.83
N THR A 320 -1.47 -11.93 19.17
CA THR A 320 -2.04 -12.12 17.83
C THR A 320 -1.18 -11.52 16.71
N GLY A 321 -0.03 -10.93 17.06
CA GLY A 321 0.89 -10.33 16.08
C GLY A 321 1.59 -11.39 15.23
N ILE A 322 1.20 -11.50 13.96
CA ILE A 322 1.80 -12.41 12.98
C ILE A 322 2.94 -11.68 12.25
N LYS A 323 4.12 -12.31 12.17
CA LYS A 323 5.21 -11.79 11.34
C LYS A 323 4.95 -12.15 9.89
N PRO A 324 5.16 -11.23 8.92
CA PRO A 324 5.02 -11.56 7.50
C PRO A 324 5.88 -12.76 7.06
N GLN A 325 7.05 -12.96 7.67
CA GLN A 325 7.93 -14.10 7.42
C GLN A 325 7.29 -15.44 7.75
N ASP A 326 6.43 -15.51 8.77
CA ASP A 326 5.74 -16.75 9.15
C ASP A 326 4.80 -17.20 8.02
N LEU A 327 4.13 -16.26 7.36
CA LEU A 327 3.23 -16.52 6.23
C LEU A 327 4.00 -16.80 4.94
N THR A 328 4.97 -15.93 4.61
CA THR A 328 5.73 -16.04 3.37
C THR A 328 6.66 -17.25 3.31
N SER A 329 7.12 -17.76 4.46
CA SER A 329 7.88 -19.02 4.51
C SER A 329 7.04 -20.24 4.11
N HIS A 330 5.72 -20.17 4.31
CA HIS A 330 4.81 -21.26 3.97
C HIS A 330 4.13 -21.08 2.60
N PHE A 331 3.64 -19.87 2.30
CA PHE A 331 2.87 -19.60 1.08
C PHE A 331 3.71 -18.97 -0.04
N GLY A 332 4.88 -18.40 0.27
CA GLY A 332 5.65 -17.57 -0.65
C GLY A 332 5.25 -16.10 -0.60
N VAL A 333 6.14 -15.22 -1.08
CA VAL A 333 5.98 -13.76 -1.05
C VAL A 333 4.85 -13.30 -1.97
N ASP A 334 4.78 -13.81 -3.19
CA ASP A 334 3.74 -13.41 -4.15
C ASP A 334 2.34 -13.81 -3.70
N ALA A 335 2.19 -15.02 -3.14
CA ALA A 335 0.91 -15.46 -2.60
C ALA A 335 0.48 -14.59 -1.41
N TYR A 336 1.42 -14.17 -0.56
CA TYR A 336 1.15 -13.22 0.52
C TYR A 336 0.64 -11.88 -0.02
N ARG A 337 1.33 -11.31 -1.01
CA ARG A 337 0.97 -10.03 -1.61
C ARG A 337 -0.41 -10.08 -2.26
N TRP A 338 -0.66 -11.15 -3.03
CA TRP A 338 -1.95 -11.42 -3.64
C TRP A 338 -3.05 -11.55 -2.59
N TYR A 339 -2.85 -12.38 -1.56
CA TYR A 339 -3.91 -12.70 -0.60
C TYR A 339 -4.46 -11.45 0.09
N PHE A 340 -3.59 -10.59 0.62
CA PHE A 340 -4.07 -9.42 1.37
C PHE A 340 -4.79 -8.39 0.50
N LEU A 341 -4.44 -8.28 -0.78
CA LEU A 341 -5.11 -7.36 -1.71
C LEU A 341 -6.33 -7.99 -2.39
N ARG A 342 -6.42 -9.33 -2.41
CA ARG A 342 -7.51 -10.08 -3.06
C ARG A 342 -8.61 -10.48 -2.08
N ALA A 343 -8.26 -10.90 -0.88
CA ALA A 343 -9.22 -11.41 0.11
C ALA A 343 -9.90 -10.28 0.88
N ILE A 344 -9.24 -9.14 1.03
CA ILE A 344 -9.68 -8.03 1.88
C ILE A 344 -9.99 -6.81 1.00
N ALA A 345 -11.20 -6.29 1.13
CA ALA A 345 -11.58 -5.04 0.48
C ALA A 345 -10.77 -3.89 1.08
N TYR A 346 -9.93 -3.24 0.26
CA TYR A 346 -9.10 -2.15 0.73
C TYR A 346 -9.98 -0.99 1.23
N GLY A 347 -9.70 -0.50 2.43
CA GLY A 347 -10.55 0.47 3.14
C GLY A 347 -11.53 -0.10 4.16
N SER A 348 -11.78 -1.42 4.14
CA SER A 348 -12.59 -2.09 5.16
C SER A 348 -11.71 -2.83 6.17
N ASP A 349 -12.26 -3.07 7.36
CA ASP A 349 -11.64 -4.03 8.28
C ASP A 349 -11.74 -5.43 7.67
N GLY A 350 -10.63 -6.18 7.73
CA GLY A 350 -10.51 -7.49 7.09
C GLY A 350 -10.07 -8.55 8.08
N SER A 351 -10.70 -9.72 8.02
CA SER A 351 -10.30 -10.86 8.85
C SER A 351 -9.31 -11.75 8.12
N PHE A 352 -8.21 -12.08 8.79
CA PHE A 352 -7.22 -13.05 8.36
C PHE A 352 -7.42 -14.38 9.12
N SER A 353 -7.32 -15.50 8.39
CA SER A 353 -7.17 -16.83 8.97
C SER A 353 -6.23 -17.68 8.10
N TRP A 354 -5.50 -18.60 8.73
CA TRP A 354 -4.63 -19.52 8.01
C TRP A 354 -5.43 -20.46 7.11
N GLU A 355 -6.64 -20.81 7.54
CA GLU A 355 -7.56 -21.68 6.82
C GLU A 355 -8.07 -21.02 5.53
N ASP A 356 -8.51 -19.75 5.59
CA ASP A 356 -8.94 -19.03 4.39
C ASP A 356 -7.77 -18.81 3.42
N PHE A 357 -6.57 -18.47 3.92
CA PHE A 357 -5.41 -18.34 3.06
C PHE A 357 -5.03 -19.68 2.40
N SER A 358 -4.97 -20.77 3.17
CA SER A 358 -4.67 -22.10 2.62
C SER A 358 -5.70 -22.57 1.60
N ALA A 359 -6.99 -22.33 1.85
CA ALA A 359 -8.07 -22.68 0.94
C ALA A 359 -7.95 -21.92 -0.38
N ARG A 360 -7.75 -20.60 -0.31
CA ARG A 360 -7.60 -19.73 -1.50
C ARG A 360 -6.32 -19.98 -2.27
N TYR A 361 -5.21 -20.19 -1.57
CA TYR A 361 -3.96 -20.61 -2.19
C TYR A 361 -4.17 -21.87 -3.02
N THR A 362 -4.84 -22.87 -2.43
CA THR A 362 -5.06 -24.16 -3.09
C THR A 362 -6.02 -24.03 -4.27
N SER A 363 -7.17 -23.38 -4.10
CA SER A 363 -8.19 -23.29 -5.15
C SER A 363 -7.81 -22.30 -6.26
N GLU A 364 -7.47 -21.06 -5.92
CA GLU A 364 -7.29 -19.98 -6.89
C GLU A 364 -5.86 -19.95 -7.47
N LEU A 365 -4.83 -20.08 -6.63
CA LEU A 365 -3.43 -20.01 -7.10
C LEU A 365 -2.96 -21.33 -7.69
N ALA A 366 -3.02 -22.43 -6.92
CA ALA A 366 -2.48 -23.71 -7.36
C ALA A 366 -3.36 -24.41 -8.40
N ASN A 367 -4.65 -24.55 -8.15
CA ASN A 367 -5.55 -25.35 -9.00
C ASN A 367 -6.07 -24.62 -10.24
N ASP A 368 -6.32 -23.32 -10.15
CA ASP A 368 -6.82 -22.54 -11.30
C ASP A 368 -5.65 -21.97 -12.11
N TYR A 369 -4.87 -21.06 -11.53
CA TYR A 369 -3.83 -20.32 -12.27
C TYR A 369 -2.58 -21.18 -12.57
N GLY A 370 -1.92 -21.71 -11.54
CA GLY A 370 -0.68 -22.46 -11.66
C GLY A 370 -0.83 -23.74 -12.47
N ASN A 371 -1.93 -24.47 -12.28
CA ASN A 371 -2.26 -25.65 -13.07
C ASN A 371 -2.56 -25.33 -14.54
N LEU A 372 -3.26 -24.23 -14.83
CA LEU A 372 -3.48 -23.80 -16.22
C LEU A 372 -2.14 -23.58 -16.94
N ALA A 373 -1.24 -22.78 -16.34
CA ALA A 373 0.09 -22.53 -16.89
C ALA A 373 0.87 -23.83 -17.15
N SER A 374 0.93 -24.70 -16.13
CA SER A 374 1.64 -25.99 -16.23
C SER A 374 1.05 -26.91 -17.30
N ARG A 375 -0.29 -26.97 -17.42
CA ARG A 375 -0.97 -27.80 -18.43
C ARG A 375 -0.72 -27.30 -19.84
N VAL A 376 -0.78 -25.98 -20.07
CA VAL A 376 -0.52 -25.38 -21.39
C VAL A 376 0.92 -25.67 -21.80
N ALA A 377 1.90 -25.36 -20.94
CA ALA A 377 3.31 -25.61 -21.22
C ALA A 377 3.58 -27.11 -21.48
N ALA A 378 2.98 -28.01 -20.69
CA ALA A 378 3.12 -29.45 -20.89
C ALA A 378 2.50 -29.93 -22.21
N MET A 379 1.35 -29.39 -22.63
CA MET A 379 0.71 -29.76 -23.90
C MET A 379 1.49 -29.23 -25.11
N VAL A 380 2.03 -28.00 -25.04
CA VAL A 380 2.91 -27.46 -26.09
C VAL A 380 4.19 -28.30 -26.19
N GLY A 381 4.81 -28.61 -25.05
CA GLY A 381 5.96 -29.52 -24.98
C GLY A 381 5.68 -30.90 -25.60
N LYS A 382 4.52 -31.49 -25.27
CA LYS A 382 4.14 -32.83 -25.72
C LYS A 382 3.78 -32.90 -27.19
N TYR A 383 2.99 -31.96 -27.69
CA TYR A 383 2.41 -32.04 -29.04
C TYR A 383 3.19 -31.27 -30.10
N PHE A 384 3.97 -30.26 -29.71
CA PHE A 384 4.73 -29.41 -30.62
C PHE A 384 6.22 -29.30 -30.23
N GLY A 385 6.71 -30.17 -29.36
CA GLY A 385 8.14 -30.22 -28.99
C GLY A 385 8.64 -28.97 -28.26
N GLY A 386 7.72 -28.19 -27.67
CA GLY A 386 8.05 -26.93 -26.97
C GLY A 386 8.04 -25.70 -27.87
N ALA A 387 7.91 -25.84 -29.19
CA ALA A 387 7.71 -24.71 -30.08
C ALA A 387 6.23 -24.29 -30.07
N LEU A 388 5.95 -23.02 -29.78
CA LEU A 388 4.59 -22.50 -29.83
C LEU A 388 4.05 -22.58 -31.27
N PRO A 389 2.89 -23.23 -31.51
CA PRO A 389 2.40 -23.42 -32.87
C PRO A 389 1.70 -22.16 -33.41
N GLU A 390 1.59 -22.05 -34.72
CA GLU A 390 0.83 -20.97 -35.37
C GLU A 390 -0.69 -21.25 -35.32
N ALA A 391 -1.48 -20.25 -34.93
CA ALA A 391 -2.94 -20.36 -34.89
C ALA A 391 -3.56 -20.04 -36.26
N THR A 392 -4.08 -21.06 -36.96
CA THR A 392 -4.67 -20.92 -38.30
C THR A 392 -6.14 -21.32 -38.39
N ALA A 393 -6.77 -21.72 -37.28
CA ALA A 393 -8.14 -22.23 -37.22
C ALA A 393 -8.98 -21.56 -36.11
N ALA A 394 -8.84 -20.24 -35.97
CA ALA A 394 -9.59 -19.44 -34.99
C ALA A 394 -11.08 -19.32 -35.38
N GLY A 395 -11.94 -19.42 -34.38
CA GLY A 395 -13.39 -19.25 -34.47
C GLY A 395 -13.96 -18.47 -33.29
N ASP A 396 -15.26 -18.62 -33.04
CA ASP A 396 -15.97 -17.83 -32.04
C ASP A 396 -15.46 -18.08 -30.60
N ALA A 397 -15.00 -19.30 -30.30
CA ALA A 397 -14.44 -19.63 -28.99
C ALA A 397 -13.14 -18.86 -28.69
N GLU A 398 -12.26 -18.70 -29.69
CA GLU A 398 -11.03 -17.90 -29.55
C GLU A 398 -11.34 -16.41 -29.43
N ARG A 399 -12.32 -15.93 -30.21
CA ARG A 399 -12.79 -14.53 -30.12
C ARG A 399 -13.31 -14.21 -28.72
N ALA A 400 -14.06 -15.12 -28.10
CA ALA A 400 -14.57 -14.94 -26.73
C ALA A 400 -13.45 -14.82 -25.70
N VAL A 401 -12.35 -15.58 -25.86
CA VAL A 401 -11.16 -15.45 -24.98
C VAL A 401 -10.46 -14.12 -25.22
N GLN A 402 -10.29 -13.70 -26.47
CA GLN A 402 -9.71 -12.39 -26.81
C GLN A 402 -10.51 -11.23 -26.20
N GLU A 403 -11.83 -11.24 -26.35
CA GLU A 403 -12.73 -10.24 -25.76
C GLU A 403 -12.70 -10.29 -24.22
N GLY A 404 -12.59 -11.49 -23.65
CA GLY A 404 -12.40 -11.71 -22.21
C GLY A 404 -11.14 -11.04 -21.68
N LEU A 405 -10.01 -11.20 -22.38
CA LEU A 405 -8.76 -10.55 -22.01
C LEU A 405 -8.88 -9.03 -22.07
N ALA A 406 -9.42 -8.49 -23.16
CA ALA A 406 -9.62 -7.04 -23.31
C ALA A 406 -10.49 -6.47 -22.19
N LYS A 407 -11.54 -7.18 -21.78
CA LYS A 407 -12.39 -6.81 -20.65
C LYS A 407 -11.62 -6.85 -19.32
N ALA A 408 -10.82 -7.89 -19.10
CA ALA A 408 -10.00 -8.02 -17.89
C ALA A 408 -8.99 -6.87 -17.77
N VAL A 409 -8.32 -6.49 -18.87
CA VAL A 409 -7.42 -5.34 -18.94
C VAL A 409 -8.14 -4.06 -18.56
N ALA A 410 -9.25 -3.75 -19.23
CA ALA A 410 -9.99 -2.51 -18.98
C ALA A 410 -10.53 -2.44 -17.54
N THR A 411 -11.00 -3.57 -17.00
CA THR A 411 -11.52 -3.63 -15.63
C THR A 411 -10.39 -3.48 -14.61
N ALA A 412 -9.29 -4.20 -14.78
CA ALA A 412 -8.16 -4.14 -13.85
C ALA A 412 -7.50 -2.76 -13.84
N ASP A 413 -7.36 -2.10 -15.01
CA ASP A 413 -6.76 -0.76 -15.10
C ASP A 413 -7.61 0.29 -14.41
N LEU A 414 -8.93 0.26 -14.62
CA LEU A 414 -9.85 1.13 -13.88
C LEU A 414 -9.79 0.86 -12.37
N LYS A 415 -9.89 -0.41 -11.96
CA LYS A 415 -10.03 -0.78 -10.56
C LYS A 415 -8.75 -0.54 -9.76
N ILE A 416 -7.59 -0.98 -10.26
CA ILE A 416 -6.31 -0.83 -9.56
C ILE A 416 -5.75 0.57 -9.78
N GLY A 417 -5.70 1.05 -11.03
CA GLY A 417 -5.00 2.28 -11.40
C GLY A 417 -5.74 3.57 -11.08
N GLU A 418 -7.08 3.56 -10.98
CA GLU A 418 -7.86 4.78 -10.75
C GLU A 418 -8.65 4.76 -9.43
N GLU A 419 -9.25 3.61 -9.10
CA GLU A 419 -10.15 3.46 -7.95
C GLU A 419 -9.49 2.90 -6.69
N LEU A 420 -8.25 2.38 -6.78
CA LEU A 420 -7.54 1.69 -5.69
C LEU A 420 -8.32 0.49 -5.12
N ASP A 421 -9.21 -0.09 -5.93
CA ASP A 421 -9.98 -1.29 -5.65
C ASP A 421 -9.20 -2.51 -6.13
N PHE A 422 -8.14 -2.84 -5.38
CA PHE A 422 -7.24 -3.95 -5.70
C PHE A 422 -7.99 -5.29 -5.78
N GLN A 423 -8.96 -5.50 -4.89
CA GLN A 423 -9.73 -6.73 -4.82
C GLN A 423 -10.51 -6.97 -6.12
N SER A 424 -11.28 -5.99 -6.59
CA SER A 424 -12.08 -6.14 -7.81
C SER A 424 -11.21 -6.24 -9.05
N GLY A 425 -10.07 -5.52 -9.09
CA GLY A 425 -9.12 -5.62 -10.20
C GLY A 425 -8.49 -7.01 -10.30
N ILE A 426 -8.01 -7.56 -9.18
CA ILE A 426 -7.45 -8.93 -9.15
C ILE A 426 -8.54 -9.97 -9.48
N LEU A 427 -9.76 -9.80 -8.96
CA LEU A 427 -10.90 -10.67 -9.28
C LEU A 427 -11.18 -10.72 -10.79
N ALA A 428 -11.18 -9.58 -11.48
CA ALA A 428 -11.40 -9.53 -12.92
C ALA A 428 -10.35 -10.34 -13.70
N ILE A 429 -9.09 -10.30 -13.26
CA ILE A 429 -8.00 -11.08 -13.86
C ILE A 429 -8.21 -12.59 -13.60
N PHE A 430 -8.58 -12.97 -12.37
CA PHE A 430 -8.82 -14.38 -12.02
C PHE A 430 -10.09 -14.96 -12.66
N ASP A 431 -11.12 -14.15 -12.89
CA ASP A 431 -12.29 -14.57 -13.64
C ASP A 431 -11.94 -14.83 -15.12
N PHE A 432 -11.01 -14.06 -15.68
CA PHE A 432 -10.44 -14.37 -16.99
C PHE A 432 -9.62 -15.69 -16.98
N VAL A 433 -8.82 -15.94 -15.94
CA VAL A 433 -8.13 -17.24 -15.77
C VAL A 433 -9.13 -18.41 -15.74
N LYS A 434 -10.27 -18.26 -15.07
CA LYS A 434 -11.35 -19.27 -15.09
C LYS A 434 -11.96 -19.44 -16.47
N GLN A 435 -12.16 -18.36 -17.22
CA GLN A 435 -12.64 -18.42 -18.60
C GLN A 435 -11.68 -19.23 -19.50
N VAL A 436 -10.37 -19.03 -19.37
CA VAL A 436 -9.36 -19.79 -20.15
C VAL A 436 -9.34 -21.27 -19.74
N ASN A 437 -9.50 -21.59 -18.45
CA ASN A 437 -9.67 -22.97 -17.99
C ASN A 437 -10.93 -23.62 -18.58
N GLY A 438 -12.05 -22.89 -18.62
CA GLY A 438 -13.29 -23.31 -19.27
C GLY A 438 -13.09 -23.59 -20.75
N TYR A 439 -12.43 -22.68 -21.46
CA TYR A 439 -12.06 -22.85 -22.87
C TYR A 439 -11.25 -24.13 -23.12
N ILE A 440 -10.18 -24.39 -22.37
CA ILE A 440 -9.41 -25.64 -22.50
C ILE A 440 -10.26 -26.88 -22.23
N THR A 441 -11.21 -26.78 -21.30
CA THR A 441 -12.11 -27.88 -20.94
C THR A 441 -13.09 -28.19 -22.05
N GLU A 442 -13.69 -27.16 -22.66
CA GLU A 442 -14.66 -27.30 -23.76
C GLU A 442 -14.00 -27.73 -25.07
N GLN A 443 -12.79 -27.23 -25.36
CA GLN A 443 -12.09 -27.53 -26.60
C GLN A 443 -11.37 -28.89 -26.59
N GLU A 444 -11.24 -29.52 -25.42
CA GLU A 444 -10.70 -30.86 -25.23
C GLU A 444 -9.42 -31.17 -26.07
N PRO A 445 -8.32 -30.39 -25.94
CA PRO A 445 -7.13 -30.54 -26.79
C PRO A 445 -6.53 -31.96 -26.74
N TRP A 446 -6.71 -32.70 -25.65
CA TRP A 446 -6.29 -34.10 -25.54
C TRP A 446 -7.08 -35.07 -26.43
N LYS A 447 -8.31 -34.73 -26.82
CA LYS A 447 -9.08 -35.48 -27.83
C LYS A 447 -8.70 -35.02 -29.23
N VAL A 448 -8.63 -33.71 -29.46
CA VAL A 448 -8.24 -33.12 -30.75
C VAL A 448 -6.87 -33.62 -31.19
N ALA A 449 -5.92 -33.79 -30.26
CA ALA A 449 -4.59 -34.33 -30.54
C ALA A 449 -4.56 -35.77 -31.09
N LYS A 450 -5.67 -36.51 -31.06
CA LYS A 450 -5.79 -37.83 -31.69
C LYS A 450 -6.12 -37.74 -33.18
N ASP A 451 -6.60 -36.58 -33.64
CA ASP A 451 -6.85 -36.30 -35.04
C ASP A 451 -5.58 -35.78 -35.71
N THR A 452 -4.99 -36.63 -36.56
CA THR A 452 -3.74 -36.34 -37.28
C THR A 452 -3.98 -35.71 -38.65
N THR A 453 -5.22 -35.33 -38.99
CA THR A 453 -5.51 -34.57 -40.21
C THR A 453 -4.96 -33.14 -40.12
N PRO A 454 -4.70 -32.47 -41.27
CA PRO A 454 -4.30 -31.06 -41.26
C PRO A 454 -5.26 -30.17 -40.45
N GLU A 455 -6.56 -30.42 -40.54
CA GLU A 455 -7.60 -29.68 -39.82
C GLU A 455 -7.53 -29.91 -38.31
N GLY A 456 -7.38 -31.16 -37.87
CA GLY A 456 -7.20 -31.51 -36.46
C GLY A 456 -5.95 -30.89 -35.85
N GLN A 457 -4.84 -30.91 -36.59
CA GLN A 457 -3.58 -30.28 -36.17
C GLN A 457 -3.69 -28.75 -36.11
N ALA A 458 -4.31 -28.11 -37.09
CA ALA A 458 -4.56 -26.66 -37.08
C ALA A 458 -5.45 -26.24 -35.91
N ARG A 459 -6.46 -27.07 -35.57
CA ARG A 459 -7.31 -26.82 -34.40
C ARG A 459 -6.55 -26.95 -33.09
N LEU A 460 -5.75 -28.01 -32.92
CA LEU A 460 -4.93 -28.20 -31.72
C LEU A 460 -3.94 -27.04 -31.55
N ALA A 461 -3.29 -26.62 -32.63
CA ALA A 461 -2.37 -25.49 -32.65
C ALA A 461 -3.06 -24.20 -32.16
N THR A 462 -4.23 -23.90 -32.73
CA THR A 462 -5.04 -22.74 -32.34
C THR A 462 -5.42 -22.77 -30.86
N ILE A 463 -5.82 -23.93 -30.33
CA ILE A 463 -6.21 -24.06 -28.92
C ILE A 463 -5.05 -23.73 -27.98
N LEU A 464 -3.87 -24.30 -28.23
CA LEU A 464 -2.72 -24.09 -27.37
C LEU A 464 -2.14 -22.68 -27.51
N TYR A 465 -2.14 -22.12 -28.72
CA TYR A 465 -1.75 -20.73 -28.95
C TYR A 465 -2.64 -19.75 -28.19
N THR A 466 -3.97 -19.90 -28.31
CA THR A 466 -4.93 -19.05 -27.59
C THR A 466 -4.74 -19.09 -26.08
N ALA A 467 -4.46 -20.27 -25.51
CA ALA A 467 -4.22 -20.38 -24.08
C ALA A 467 -2.86 -19.79 -23.65
N ALA A 468 -1.81 -19.94 -24.45
CA ALA A 468 -0.51 -19.33 -24.21
C ALA A 468 -0.57 -17.79 -24.31
N GLU A 469 -1.24 -17.26 -25.33
CA GLU A 469 -1.44 -15.82 -25.52
C GLU A 469 -2.30 -15.20 -24.40
N ALA A 470 -3.31 -15.93 -23.92
CA ALA A 470 -4.08 -15.51 -22.74
C ALA A 470 -3.20 -15.45 -21.47
N LEU A 471 -2.35 -16.46 -21.25
CA LEU A 471 -1.41 -16.49 -20.12
C LEU A 471 -0.36 -15.37 -20.20
N ARG A 472 0.08 -15.00 -21.41
CA ARG A 472 0.93 -13.82 -21.64
C ARG A 472 0.26 -12.55 -21.10
N GLY A 473 -1.00 -12.31 -21.47
CA GLY A 473 -1.77 -11.17 -20.95
C GLY A 473 -1.92 -11.19 -19.43
N VAL A 474 -2.20 -12.36 -18.86
CA VAL A 474 -2.31 -12.56 -17.40
C VAL A 474 -0.98 -12.26 -16.68
N ALA A 475 0.16 -12.66 -17.24
CA ALA A 475 1.48 -12.36 -16.67
C ALA A 475 1.71 -10.85 -16.55
N VAL A 476 1.37 -10.07 -17.60
CA VAL A 476 1.46 -8.60 -17.58
C VAL A 476 0.55 -8.01 -16.50
N LEU A 477 -0.71 -8.44 -16.44
CA LEU A 477 -1.71 -7.92 -15.50
C LEU A 477 -1.39 -8.27 -14.03
N LEU A 478 -0.79 -9.43 -13.75
CA LEU A 478 -0.46 -9.83 -12.39
C LEU A 478 0.95 -9.40 -11.94
N ASN A 479 1.77 -8.82 -12.82
CA ASN A 479 3.16 -8.47 -12.50
C ASN A 479 3.29 -7.49 -11.34
N SER A 480 2.38 -6.52 -11.20
CA SER A 480 2.40 -5.61 -10.05
C SER A 480 2.10 -6.33 -8.73
N VAL A 481 1.26 -7.37 -8.75
CA VAL A 481 0.79 -8.11 -7.57
C VAL A 481 1.76 -9.24 -7.19
N MET A 482 2.18 -10.03 -8.18
CA MET A 482 2.99 -11.25 -8.05
C MET A 482 4.19 -11.19 -9.01
N PRO A 483 5.16 -10.29 -8.79
CA PRO A 483 6.24 -10.03 -9.74
C PRO A 483 7.11 -11.26 -10.06
N VAL A 484 7.41 -12.10 -9.06
CA VAL A 484 8.31 -13.26 -9.25
C VAL A 484 7.61 -14.35 -10.06
N THR A 485 6.34 -14.60 -9.76
CA THR A 485 5.51 -15.61 -10.41
C THR A 485 5.16 -15.22 -11.83
N SER A 486 4.80 -13.95 -12.04
CA SER A 486 4.54 -13.43 -13.39
C SER A 486 5.80 -13.49 -14.27
N GLN A 487 6.97 -13.14 -13.72
CA GLN A 487 8.24 -13.30 -14.43
C GLN A 487 8.52 -14.77 -14.78
N SER A 488 8.31 -15.70 -13.83
CA SER A 488 8.47 -17.13 -14.08
C SER A 488 7.53 -17.65 -15.19
N LEU A 489 6.30 -17.14 -15.26
CA LEU A 489 5.38 -17.45 -16.36
C LEU A 489 5.84 -16.83 -17.69
N TRP A 490 6.31 -15.58 -17.66
CA TRP A 490 6.82 -14.88 -18.84
C TRP A 490 7.99 -15.63 -19.49
N GLU A 491 8.94 -16.11 -18.68
CA GLU A 491 10.05 -16.95 -19.10
C GLU A 491 9.57 -18.31 -19.64
N SER A 492 8.62 -18.95 -18.95
CA SER A 492 8.04 -20.24 -19.37
C SER A 492 7.37 -20.16 -20.74
N LEU A 493 6.80 -19.01 -21.10
CA LEU A 493 6.17 -18.76 -22.40
C LEU A 493 7.17 -18.39 -23.51
N GLY A 494 8.45 -18.19 -23.19
CA GLY A 494 9.45 -17.67 -24.14
C GLY A 494 9.17 -16.24 -24.58
N ALA A 495 8.38 -15.49 -23.80
CA ALA A 495 7.93 -14.16 -24.15
C ALA A 495 9.07 -13.13 -24.06
N GLU A 496 10.02 -13.31 -23.14
CA GLU A 496 11.10 -12.34 -22.93
C GLU A 496 12.02 -12.17 -24.13
N GLU A 497 12.38 -13.27 -24.80
CA GLU A 497 13.26 -13.24 -25.98
C GLU A 497 12.65 -12.44 -27.15
N SER A 498 11.32 -12.45 -27.26
CA SER A 498 10.60 -11.88 -28.39
C SER A 498 9.95 -10.53 -28.12
N LEU A 499 9.48 -10.31 -26.90
CA LEU A 499 8.72 -9.13 -26.49
C LEU A 499 9.49 -8.22 -25.54
N GLY A 500 10.63 -8.67 -25.03
CA GLY A 500 11.44 -7.95 -24.04
C GLY A 500 11.00 -8.22 -22.60
N ALA A 501 11.57 -7.44 -21.67
CA ALA A 501 11.34 -7.62 -20.24
C ALA A 501 9.86 -7.41 -19.88
N LEU A 502 9.36 -8.23 -18.95
CA LEU A 502 7.97 -8.14 -18.47
C LEU A 502 7.65 -6.76 -17.86
N ALA A 503 8.61 -6.18 -17.14
CA ALA A 503 8.46 -4.87 -16.51
C ALA A 503 8.26 -3.73 -17.53
N ASP A 504 8.71 -3.91 -18.77
CA ASP A 504 8.58 -2.92 -19.84
C ASP A 504 7.25 -3.07 -20.61
N GLN A 505 6.49 -4.14 -20.35
CA GLN A 505 5.20 -4.37 -20.99
C GLN A 505 4.14 -3.47 -20.38
N LYS A 506 3.44 -2.73 -21.25
CA LYS A 506 2.39 -1.82 -20.82
C LYS A 506 1.12 -2.55 -20.45
N VAL A 507 0.52 -2.17 -19.32
CA VAL A 507 -0.70 -2.85 -18.84
C VAL A 507 -1.87 -2.64 -19.82
N GLN A 508 -1.96 -1.47 -20.44
CA GLN A 508 -3.00 -1.16 -21.42
C GLN A 508 -2.87 -2.00 -22.70
N ASP A 509 -1.63 -2.40 -23.04
CA ASP A 509 -1.32 -3.20 -24.22
C ASP A 509 -1.38 -4.71 -23.93
N ALA A 510 -1.64 -5.12 -22.68
CA ALA A 510 -1.75 -6.52 -22.30
C ALA A 510 -2.85 -7.26 -23.10
N GLY A 511 -3.86 -6.53 -23.58
CA GLY A 511 -4.94 -7.06 -24.43
C GLY A 511 -4.62 -7.16 -25.92
N THR A 512 -3.46 -6.66 -26.37
CA THR A 512 -3.02 -6.81 -27.75
C THR A 512 -2.79 -8.29 -28.04
N TRP A 513 -3.64 -8.83 -28.91
CA TRP A 513 -3.70 -10.26 -29.16
C TRP A 513 -2.78 -10.67 -30.31
N GLY A 514 -2.19 -11.85 -30.17
CA GLY A 514 -1.42 -12.49 -31.23
C GLY A 514 0.02 -11.98 -31.32
N ILE A 515 0.56 -11.43 -30.23
CA ILE A 515 1.91 -10.87 -30.23
C ILE A 515 2.97 -11.89 -29.82
N LEU A 516 2.61 -12.95 -29.08
CA LEU A 516 3.53 -14.04 -28.83
C LEU A 516 3.83 -14.77 -30.15
N PRO A 517 5.10 -14.82 -30.61
CA PRO A 517 5.39 -15.31 -31.95
C PRO A 517 5.25 -16.83 -32.03
N ALA A 518 4.75 -17.32 -33.17
CA ALA A 518 4.88 -18.73 -33.52
C ALA A 518 6.37 -19.12 -33.52
N GLY A 519 6.68 -20.29 -32.97
CA GLY A 519 8.05 -20.75 -32.75
C GLY A 519 8.68 -20.31 -31.43
N ALA A 520 8.02 -19.49 -30.60
CA ALA A 520 8.50 -19.18 -29.26
C ALA A 520 8.75 -20.48 -28.46
N THR A 521 9.86 -20.53 -27.71
CA THR A 521 10.21 -21.73 -26.94
C THR A 521 9.44 -21.72 -25.62
N VAL A 522 8.37 -22.51 -25.56
CA VAL A 522 7.59 -22.75 -24.34
C VAL A 522 8.23 -23.88 -23.56
N THR A 523 8.66 -23.57 -22.34
CA THR A 523 9.30 -24.53 -21.44
C THR A 523 8.41 -24.83 -20.24
N LYS A 524 8.43 -26.09 -19.79
CA LYS A 524 7.78 -26.45 -18.54
C LYS A 524 8.74 -26.11 -17.39
N GLY A 525 8.53 -24.94 -16.78
CA GLY A 525 9.27 -24.49 -15.61
C GLY A 525 8.89 -25.24 -14.31
N ALA A 526 9.41 -24.74 -13.19
CA ALA A 526 8.98 -25.15 -11.86
C ALA A 526 7.48 -24.88 -11.67
N VAL A 527 6.86 -25.63 -10.77
CA VAL A 527 5.44 -25.39 -10.42
C VAL A 527 5.33 -24.01 -9.78
N LEU A 528 4.52 -23.11 -10.37
CA LEU A 528 4.35 -21.73 -9.89
C LEU A 528 3.87 -21.67 -8.43
N PHE A 529 2.93 -22.56 -8.07
CA PHE A 529 2.39 -22.68 -6.72
C PHE A 529 2.40 -24.15 -6.29
N PRO A 530 3.49 -24.62 -5.65
CA PRO A 530 3.55 -25.98 -5.12
C PRO A 530 2.42 -26.24 -4.14
N ARG A 531 1.87 -27.47 -4.15
CA ARG A 531 0.86 -27.84 -3.15
C ARG A 531 1.45 -27.73 -1.75
N LEU A 532 0.70 -27.09 -0.85
CA LEU A 532 1.08 -26.99 0.55
C LEU A 532 1.12 -28.39 1.15
N GLU A 533 2.16 -28.69 1.94
CA GLU A 533 2.19 -29.91 2.74
C GLU A 533 1.06 -29.82 3.78
N GLU A 534 0.19 -30.84 3.83
CA GLU A 534 -0.75 -30.98 4.94
C GLU A 534 0.08 -31.11 6.22
N LYS A 535 0.08 -30.09 7.07
CA LYS A 535 0.57 -30.26 8.43
C LYS A 535 -0.29 -31.35 9.07
N SER A 536 0.32 -32.49 9.37
CA SER A 536 -0.30 -33.52 10.19
C SER A 536 -0.81 -32.85 11.47
N ALA A 537 -2.11 -32.98 11.72
CA ALA A 537 -2.85 -32.38 12.83
C ALA A 537 -2.20 -32.61 14.20
#